data_AF-A0A7S2W2C4-F1
#
_entry.id   AF-A0A7S2W2C4-F1
#
_cell.length_a   1.000
_cell.length_b   1.000
_cell.length_c   1.000
_cell.angle_alpha   90.00
_cell.angle_beta   90.00
_cell.angle_gamma   90.00
#
_symmetry.space_group_name_H-M   'P 1'
#
loop_
_entity.id
_entity.type
_entity.pdbx_description
1 polymer ?
#
loop_
_entity_poly.entity_id
_entity_poly.type
_entity_poly.pdbx_seq_one_letter_code
_entity_poly.pdbx_strand_id
1 'polypeptide(L)'
;QLSPALRAVEIDNHYPAFNVCAFLTRLQCKEHLVRLTLSNIPELEILSIPNNCLGYVEHLKLECNRYLTRVDGFQHVGKLKTLSFMGCCRLEEVDCSALESLESFSLNCCVELKTIIGLDKANKSLKNLNLRRTLQYAGEDRDELLFIKGRF
;
A
#
# COMPACT_ATOMS: atom_id res chain seq x y z
N GLN A 1 -15.54 -13.65 -15.84
CA GLN A 1 -15.28 -12.23 -16.19
C GLN A 1 -15.89 -11.36 -15.10
N LEU A 2 -15.13 -10.42 -14.53
CA LEU A 2 -15.69 -9.39 -13.63
C LEU A 2 -16.49 -8.39 -14.48
N SER A 3 -17.64 -7.93 -13.99
CA SER A 3 -18.54 -7.06 -14.75
C SER A 3 -17.90 -5.69 -15.05
N PRO A 4 -18.25 -5.02 -16.18
CA PRO A 4 -17.79 -3.65 -16.47
C PRO A 4 -18.19 -2.60 -15.42
N ALA A 5 -19.21 -2.89 -14.60
CA ALA A 5 -19.65 -2.02 -13.51
C ALA A 5 -18.83 -2.18 -12.22
N LEU A 6 -17.93 -3.17 -12.16
CA LEU A 6 -17.21 -3.48 -10.94
C LEU A 6 -16.08 -2.46 -10.71
N ARG A 7 -16.34 -1.50 -9.81
CA ARG A 7 -15.37 -0.46 -9.44
C ARG A 7 -14.49 -0.80 -8.24
N ALA A 8 -14.80 -1.90 -7.56
CA ALA A 8 -14.10 -2.34 -6.36
C ALA A 8 -13.88 -3.84 -6.39
N VAL A 9 -12.66 -4.26 -6.03
CA VAL A 9 -12.29 -5.66 -5.84
C VAL A 9 -11.73 -5.80 -4.43
N GLU A 10 -12.23 -6.79 -3.70
CA GLU A 10 -11.70 -7.22 -2.42
C GLU A 10 -11.29 -8.68 -2.55
N ILE A 11 -10.08 -8.99 -2.08
CA ILE A 11 -9.50 -10.33 -2.07
C ILE A 11 -9.08 -10.63 -0.66
N ASP A 12 -9.46 -11.79 -0.16
CA ASP A 12 -9.08 -12.23 1.17
C ASP A 12 -8.59 -13.68 1.24
N ASN A 13 -8.32 -14.15 2.47
CA ASN A 13 -7.85 -15.49 2.77
C ASN A 13 -8.86 -16.62 2.51
N HIS A 14 -10.09 -16.34 2.04
CA HIS A 14 -11.00 -17.39 1.60
C HIS A 14 -10.48 -18.13 0.36
N TYR A 15 -9.37 -17.67 -0.23
CA TYR A 15 -8.70 -18.30 -1.37
C TYR A 15 -7.25 -18.69 -1.02
N PRO A 16 -7.01 -19.81 -0.31
CA PRO A 16 -5.69 -20.19 0.20
C PRO A 16 -4.66 -20.58 -0.89
N ALA A 17 -5.09 -20.81 -2.13
CA ALA A 17 -4.22 -21.03 -3.30
C ALA A 17 -4.14 -19.79 -4.21
N PHE A 18 -4.51 -18.61 -3.70
CA PHE A 18 -4.64 -17.41 -4.51
C PHE A 18 -3.29 -16.74 -4.76
N ASN A 19 -2.79 -16.91 -5.98
CA ASN A 19 -1.65 -16.15 -6.45
C ASN A 19 -2.11 -14.73 -6.80
N VAL A 20 -1.89 -13.79 -5.86
CA VAL A 20 -2.21 -12.36 -6.03
C VAL A 20 -1.57 -11.79 -7.29
N CYS A 21 -0.30 -12.09 -7.55
CA CYS A 21 0.40 -11.59 -8.75
C CYS A 21 -0.30 -12.07 -10.03
N ALA A 22 -0.61 -13.37 -10.14
CA ALA A 22 -1.33 -13.93 -11.27
C ALA A 22 -2.73 -13.32 -11.42
N PHE A 23 -3.42 -13.04 -10.32
CA PHE A 23 -4.70 -12.34 -10.36
C PHE A 23 -4.55 -10.91 -10.87
N LEU A 24 -3.59 -10.13 -10.35
CA LEU A 24 -3.34 -8.77 -10.78
C LEU A 24 -2.96 -8.73 -12.27
N THR A 25 -2.16 -9.68 -12.76
CA THR A 25 -1.86 -9.81 -14.20
C THR A 25 -3.09 -10.15 -15.03
N ARG A 26 -4.04 -10.92 -14.48
CA ARG A 26 -5.31 -11.28 -15.15
C ARG A 26 -6.36 -10.18 -15.09
N LEU A 27 -6.22 -9.19 -14.21
CA LEU A 27 -7.00 -7.96 -14.25
C LEU A 27 -6.57 -7.15 -15.48
N GLN A 28 -6.98 -7.61 -16.67
CA GLN A 28 -6.78 -6.89 -17.93
C GLN A 28 -7.28 -5.44 -17.78
N CYS A 29 -6.35 -4.50 -17.61
CA CYS A 29 -6.47 -3.04 -17.59
C CYS A 29 -7.92 -2.54 -17.48
N LYS A 30 -8.61 -2.83 -16.38
CA LYS A 30 -10.01 -2.44 -16.22
C LYS A 30 -10.05 -0.96 -15.88
N GLU A 31 -10.38 -0.13 -16.86
CA GLU A 31 -10.51 1.33 -16.70
C GLU A 31 -11.52 1.75 -15.62
N HIS A 32 -12.32 0.79 -15.15
CA HIS A 32 -13.33 0.98 -14.12
C HIS A 32 -12.88 0.57 -12.71
N LEU A 33 -11.77 -0.17 -12.55
CA LEU A 33 -11.32 -0.60 -11.22
C LEU A 33 -10.68 0.58 -10.49
N VAL A 34 -11.39 1.13 -9.51
CA VAL A 34 -11.00 2.32 -8.76
C VAL A 34 -10.52 1.96 -7.35
N ARG A 35 -11.02 0.85 -6.79
CA ARG A 35 -10.69 0.39 -5.43
C ARG A 35 -10.18 -1.04 -5.45
N LEU A 36 -9.04 -1.27 -4.83
CA LEU A 36 -8.49 -2.60 -4.60
C LEU A 36 -8.20 -2.77 -3.10
N THR A 37 -8.70 -3.85 -2.53
CA THR A 37 -8.41 -4.24 -1.15
C THR A 37 -7.87 -5.67 -1.16
N LEU A 38 -6.69 -5.86 -0.58
CA LEU A 38 -6.07 -7.16 -0.40
C LEU A 38 -5.91 -7.41 1.09
N SER A 39 -6.59 -8.42 1.60
CA SER A 39 -6.76 -8.64 3.04
C SER A 39 -6.33 -10.03 3.47
N ASN A 40 -5.53 -10.15 4.53
CA ASN A 40 -5.19 -11.43 5.14
C ASN A 40 -4.60 -12.47 4.17
N ILE A 41 -3.91 -12.05 3.11
CA ILE A 41 -3.37 -12.97 2.11
C ILE A 41 -2.27 -13.83 2.76
N PRO A 42 -2.43 -15.15 2.85
CA PRO A 42 -1.42 -16.03 3.43
C PRO A 42 -0.12 -15.92 2.63
N GLU A 43 1.02 -15.88 3.32
CA GLU A 43 2.35 -15.96 2.70
C GLU A 43 2.69 -14.82 1.71
N LEU A 44 1.88 -13.76 1.63
CA LEU A 44 2.19 -12.61 0.80
C LEU A 44 3.33 -11.80 1.43
N GLU A 45 4.56 -12.11 1.04
CA GLU A 45 5.75 -11.38 1.48
C GLU A 45 6.01 -10.14 0.65
N ILE A 46 5.85 -10.24 -0.67
CA ILE A 46 6.07 -9.15 -1.61
C ILE A 46 4.83 -8.98 -2.48
N LEU A 47 4.29 -7.77 -2.51
CA LEU A 47 3.27 -7.40 -3.49
C LEU A 47 3.95 -6.72 -4.68
N SER A 48 3.97 -7.38 -5.83
CA SER A 48 4.43 -6.78 -7.08
C SER A 48 3.24 -6.31 -7.91
N ILE A 49 3.13 -4.99 -8.12
CA ILE A 49 2.12 -4.40 -9.00
C ILE A 49 2.60 -4.51 -10.46
N PRO A 50 1.98 -5.35 -11.30
CA PRO A 50 2.38 -5.47 -12.69
C PRO A 50 2.05 -4.21 -13.48
N ASN A 51 2.78 -3.97 -14.58
CA ASN A 51 2.49 -2.83 -15.45
C ASN A 51 1.06 -2.90 -16.01
N ASN A 52 0.49 -1.75 -16.33
CA ASN A 52 -0.81 -1.57 -17.01
C ASN A 52 -2.06 -2.09 -16.28
N CYS A 53 -1.97 -2.85 -15.19
CA CYS A 53 -3.16 -3.49 -14.59
C CYS A 53 -3.96 -2.56 -13.67
N LEU A 54 -3.32 -1.60 -13.01
CA LEU A 54 -3.91 -0.78 -11.94
C LEU A 54 -3.84 0.74 -12.18
N GLY A 55 -3.59 1.21 -13.40
CA GLY A 55 -3.41 2.65 -13.69
C GLY A 55 -4.62 3.56 -13.42
N TYR A 56 -5.79 2.98 -13.14
CA TYR A 56 -7.02 3.69 -12.77
C TYR A 56 -7.39 3.55 -11.29
N VAL A 57 -6.64 2.76 -10.51
CA VAL A 57 -6.90 2.58 -9.09
C VAL A 57 -6.59 3.88 -8.36
N GLU A 58 -7.58 4.39 -7.64
CA GLU A 58 -7.45 5.58 -6.80
C GLU A 58 -7.30 5.20 -5.32
N HIS A 59 -7.74 4.00 -4.91
CA HIS A 59 -7.60 3.54 -3.54
C HIS A 59 -7.06 2.11 -3.47
N LEU A 60 -5.93 1.95 -2.80
CA LEU A 60 -5.29 0.67 -2.52
C LEU A 60 -5.23 0.47 -1.01
N LYS A 61 -5.80 -0.65 -0.55
CA LYS A 61 -5.76 -1.05 0.85
C LYS A 61 -5.13 -2.42 1.00
N LEU A 62 -4.21 -2.53 1.95
CA LEU A 62 -3.52 -3.73 2.34
C LEU A 62 -3.81 -3.96 3.82
N GLU A 63 -4.67 -4.93 4.12
CA GLU A 63 -5.20 -5.13 5.46
C GLU A 63 -4.78 -6.51 5.99
N CYS A 64 -4.23 -6.58 7.19
CA CYS A 64 -3.85 -7.83 7.86
C CYS A 64 -2.92 -8.76 7.05
N ASN A 65 -2.17 -8.25 6.07
CA ASN A 65 -1.15 -9.02 5.34
C ASN A 65 0.10 -9.14 6.21
N ARG A 66 0.04 -10.03 7.22
CA ARG A 66 1.04 -10.12 8.29
C ARG A 66 2.44 -10.51 7.82
N TYR A 67 2.56 -11.09 6.63
CA TYR A 67 3.82 -11.50 6.03
C TYR A 67 4.42 -10.44 5.09
N LEU A 68 3.64 -9.42 4.72
CA LEU A 68 4.06 -8.42 3.72
C LEU A 68 5.21 -7.60 4.25
N THR A 69 6.35 -7.63 3.56
CA THR A 69 7.58 -6.90 3.90
C THR A 69 7.80 -5.67 3.01
N ARG A 70 7.33 -5.72 1.74
CA ARG A 70 7.48 -4.63 0.76
C ARG A 70 6.42 -4.65 -0.32
N VAL A 71 6.23 -3.51 -0.97
CA VAL A 71 5.39 -3.35 -2.17
C VAL A 71 6.22 -2.75 -3.29
N ASP A 72 6.19 -3.41 -4.44
CA ASP A 72 6.89 -2.99 -5.66
C ASP A 72 5.89 -2.55 -6.73
N GLY A 73 6.34 -1.67 -7.63
CA GLY A 73 5.57 -1.31 -8.81
C GLY A 73 4.63 -0.11 -8.64
N PHE A 74 4.85 0.74 -7.64
CA PHE A 74 4.03 1.94 -7.44
C PHE A 74 4.04 2.92 -8.62
N GLN A 75 5.07 2.88 -9.48
CA GLN A 75 5.11 3.64 -10.74
C GLN A 75 3.98 3.27 -11.72
N HIS A 76 3.28 2.16 -11.49
CA HIS A 76 2.15 1.72 -12.32
C HIS A 76 0.77 2.20 -11.80
N VAL A 77 0.72 2.92 -10.67
CA VAL A 77 -0.51 3.42 -10.03
C VAL A 77 -0.50 4.95 -9.83
N GLY A 78 -0.16 5.71 -10.87
CA GLY A 78 -0.01 7.17 -10.79
C GLY A 78 -1.27 7.98 -10.41
N LYS A 79 -2.47 7.38 -10.47
CA LYS A 79 -3.74 7.99 -10.03
C LYS A 79 -4.10 7.71 -8.57
N LEU A 80 -3.24 7.01 -7.83
CA LEU A 80 -3.52 6.60 -6.46
C LEU A 80 -3.66 7.83 -5.55
N LYS A 81 -4.83 8.00 -4.95
CA LYS A 81 -5.15 9.07 -3.98
C LYS A 81 -5.15 8.57 -2.54
N THR A 82 -5.40 7.28 -2.32
CA THR A 82 -5.40 6.68 -0.99
C THR A 82 -4.56 5.41 -0.97
N LEU A 83 -3.59 5.38 -0.07
CA LEU A 83 -2.81 4.20 0.26
C LEU A 83 -2.97 3.89 1.74
N SER A 84 -3.40 2.68 2.07
CA SER A 84 -3.53 2.23 3.46
C SER A 84 -2.89 0.88 3.67
N PHE A 85 -2.05 0.79 4.70
CA PHE A 85 -1.59 -0.45 5.29
C PHE A 85 -2.15 -0.53 6.70
N MET A 86 -2.93 -1.56 6.99
CA MET A 86 -3.44 -1.82 8.32
C MET A 86 -3.02 -3.22 8.76
N GLY A 87 -2.33 -3.35 9.88
CA GLY A 87 -1.91 -4.65 10.41
C GLY A 87 -0.93 -5.42 9.52
N CYS A 88 -0.22 -4.74 8.63
CA CYS A 88 0.91 -5.31 7.87
C CYS A 88 2.14 -5.25 8.77
N CYS A 89 2.19 -6.10 9.80
CA CYS A 89 3.13 -5.98 10.91
C CYS A 89 4.61 -6.13 10.52
N ARG A 90 4.90 -6.86 9.44
CA ARG A 90 6.25 -7.08 8.90
C ARG A 90 6.67 -6.12 7.80
N LEU A 91 5.84 -5.13 7.47
CA LEU A 91 6.15 -4.17 6.41
C LEU A 91 7.34 -3.34 6.86
N GLU A 92 8.46 -3.44 6.15
CA GLU A 92 9.72 -2.78 6.54
C GLU A 92 9.93 -1.44 5.84
N GLU A 93 9.46 -1.34 4.60
CA GLU A 93 9.70 -0.20 3.72
C GLU A 93 8.46 0.11 2.86
N VAL A 94 8.23 1.40 2.62
CA VAL A 94 7.30 1.89 1.58
C VAL A 94 7.95 3.00 0.77
N ASP A 95 8.11 2.79 -0.54
CA ASP A 95 8.56 3.83 -1.47
C ASP A 95 7.38 4.54 -2.15
N CYS A 96 7.08 5.75 -1.68
CA CYS A 96 6.04 6.62 -2.22
C CYS A 96 6.53 7.54 -3.34
N SER A 97 7.78 7.40 -3.83
CA SER A 97 8.40 8.33 -4.78
C SER A 97 7.62 8.53 -6.08
N ALA A 98 6.81 7.55 -6.47
CA ALA A 98 6.00 7.57 -7.69
C ALA A 98 4.54 8.00 -7.47
N LEU A 99 4.15 8.30 -6.23
CA LEU A 99 2.75 8.54 -5.83
C LEU A 99 2.43 10.05 -5.75
N GLU A 100 2.56 10.76 -6.87
CA GLU A 100 2.40 12.22 -6.93
C GLU A 100 0.97 12.72 -6.62
N SER A 101 -0.03 11.85 -6.83
CA SER A 101 -1.46 12.15 -6.59
C SER A 101 -1.96 11.75 -5.19
N LEU A 102 -1.07 11.29 -4.30
CA LEU A 102 -1.46 10.71 -3.02
C LEU A 102 -1.99 11.75 -2.03
N GLU A 103 -3.30 11.71 -1.76
CA GLU A 103 -3.96 12.65 -0.84
C GLU A 103 -4.06 12.11 0.59
N SER A 104 -4.10 10.79 0.76
CA SER A 104 -4.22 10.14 2.06
C SER A 104 -3.30 8.93 2.15
N PHE A 105 -2.45 8.93 3.16
CA PHE A 105 -1.55 7.84 3.46
C PHE A 105 -1.71 7.38 4.91
N SER A 106 -1.99 6.09 5.09
CA SER A 106 -2.16 5.50 6.41
C SER A 106 -1.29 4.25 6.55
N LEU A 107 -0.49 4.24 7.60
CA LEU A 107 0.23 3.09 8.11
C LEU A 107 -0.28 2.90 9.55
N ASN A 108 -1.02 1.83 9.79
CA ASN A 108 -1.57 1.51 11.10
C ASN A 108 -1.15 0.10 11.52
N CYS A 109 -0.58 -0.05 12.70
CA CYS A 109 -0.08 -1.34 13.19
C CYS A 109 0.96 -2.00 12.25
N CYS A 110 1.81 -1.20 11.60
CA CYS A 110 2.93 -1.67 10.76
C CYS A 110 4.21 -1.61 11.58
N VAL A 111 4.35 -2.48 12.59
CA VAL A 111 5.29 -2.31 13.70
C VAL A 111 6.77 -2.48 13.35
N GLU A 112 7.09 -3.19 12.26
CA GLU A 112 8.46 -3.38 11.76
C GLU A 112 8.87 -2.35 10.70
N LEU A 113 8.06 -1.30 10.48
CA LEU A 113 8.36 -0.27 9.47
C LEU A 113 9.59 0.54 9.86
N LYS A 114 10.64 0.45 9.04
CA LYS A 114 11.92 1.14 9.23
C LYS A 114 11.97 2.47 8.49
N THR A 115 11.41 2.53 7.27
CA THR A 115 11.57 3.71 6.42
C THR A 115 10.40 3.95 5.46
N ILE A 116 10.20 5.22 5.11
CA ILE A 116 9.28 5.69 4.08
C ILE A 116 10.08 6.55 3.12
N ILE A 117 10.18 6.13 1.86
CA ILE A 117 10.96 6.81 0.82
C ILE A 117 10.04 7.68 -0.03
N GLY A 118 10.50 8.86 -0.46
CA GLY A 118 9.78 9.69 -1.44
C GLY A 118 8.49 10.33 -0.94
N LEU A 119 8.26 10.37 0.38
CA LEU A 119 7.07 11.02 0.96
C LEU A 119 7.05 12.53 0.66
N ASP A 120 8.21 13.16 0.54
CA ASP A 120 8.38 14.57 0.13
C ASP A 120 7.84 14.85 -1.28
N LYS A 121 7.94 13.88 -2.19
CA LYS A 121 7.35 13.98 -3.54
C LYS A 121 5.83 13.87 -3.50
N ALA A 122 5.31 12.95 -2.69
CA ALA A 122 3.87 12.81 -2.43
C ALA A 122 3.28 14.00 -1.65
N ASN A 123 4.10 14.72 -0.86
CA ASN A 123 3.66 15.82 0.03
C ASN A 123 2.95 16.96 -0.72
N LYS A 124 3.17 17.13 -2.03
CA LYS A 124 2.47 18.17 -2.81
C LYS A 124 0.95 18.01 -2.81
N SER A 125 0.44 16.79 -2.69
CA SER A 125 -1.00 16.49 -2.70
C SER A 125 -1.51 15.90 -1.39
N LEU A 126 -0.61 15.48 -0.49
CA LEU A 126 -0.93 14.80 0.75
C LEU A 126 -1.65 15.73 1.74
N LYS A 127 -2.87 15.35 2.11
CA LYS A 127 -3.73 16.08 3.07
C LYS A 127 -3.83 15.36 4.40
N ASN A 128 -3.67 14.05 4.41
CA ASN A 128 -3.86 13.20 5.58
C ASN A 128 -2.73 12.19 5.69
N LEU A 129 -1.98 12.24 6.81
CA LEU A 129 -1.00 11.23 7.18
C LEU A 129 -1.37 10.59 8.51
N ASN A 130 -1.42 9.26 8.56
CA ASN A 130 -1.64 8.50 9.78
C ASN A 130 -0.53 7.46 9.93
N LEU A 131 0.25 7.56 11.01
CA LEU A 131 1.36 6.66 11.34
C LEU A 131 1.15 5.97 12.70
N ARG A 132 -0.09 5.63 13.04
CA ARG A 132 -0.40 5.03 14.34
C ARG A 132 0.22 3.65 14.48
N ARG A 133 0.92 3.40 15.59
CA ARG A 133 1.46 2.06 15.92
C ARG A 133 2.32 1.47 14.80
N THR A 134 3.06 2.31 14.07
CA THR A 134 4.03 1.88 13.05
C THR A 134 5.42 1.60 13.62
N LEU A 135 5.58 1.78 14.93
CA LEU A 135 6.82 1.55 15.67
C LEU A 135 6.45 1.03 17.05
N GLN A 136 6.77 -0.23 17.32
CA GLN A 136 6.90 -0.73 18.69
C GLN A 136 8.38 -1.12 18.83
N TYR A 137 9.12 -0.40 19.68
CA TYR A 137 10.57 -0.49 19.93
C TYR A 137 11.50 0.26 18.97
N ALA A 138 11.53 1.59 19.07
CA ALA A 138 12.80 2.30 19.03
C ALA A 138 13.34 2.33 20.47
N GLY A 139 14.13 1.32 20.83
CA GLY A 139 15.08 1.49 21.92
C GLY A 139 16.08 2.55 21.49
N GLU A 140 16.17 3.63 22.27
CA GLU A 140 17.33 4.52 22.35
C GLU A 140 17.83 5.17 21.04
N ASP A 141 16.97 5.86 20.28
CA ASP A 141 17.40 7.17 19.75
C ASP A 141 16.20 8.07 19.44
N ARG A 142 16.14 9.23 20.08
CA ARG A 142 15.02 10.18 19.92
C ARG A 142 15.20 11.07 18.68
N ASP A 143 16.37 11.07 18.06
CA ASP A 143 16.71 12.01 16.99
C ASP A 143 16.26 11.56 15.59
N GLU A 144 16.16 10.25 15.32
CA GLU A 144 15.53 9.76 14.06
C GLU A 144 14.00 9.92 14.07
N LEU A 145 13.37 9.92 15.24
CA LEU A 145 11.93 10.18 15.41
C LEU A 145 11.52 11.60 15.01
N LEU A 146 12.45 12.56 15.08
CA LEU A 146 12.26 13.94 14.62
C LEU A 146 12.21 14.04 13.08
N PHE A 147 12.83 13.10 12.35
CA PHE A 147 12.84 13.14 10.89
C PHE A 147 11.48 12.76 10.27
N ILE A 148 10.75 11.82 10.88
CA ILE A 148 9.42 11.39 10.40
C ILE A 148 8.29 12.30 10.93
N LYS A 149 8.45 12.89 12.12
CA LYS A 149 7.43 13.79 12.71
C LYS A 149 7.59 15.26 12.38
N GLY A 150 8.72 15.67 11.78
CA GLY A 150 9.18 17.05 11.79
C GLY A 150 9.49 17.66 10.42
N ARG A 151 8.71 17.40 9.37
CA ARG A 151 8.56 18.32 8.22
C ARG A 151 7.17 18.21 7.61
N PHE A 152 6.24 18.98 8.16
CA PHE A 152 5.05 19.46 7.46
C PHE A 152 5.21 20.96 7.28
#